data_AF-A0A0L6W7I3-F1
#
_entry.id   AF-A0A0L6W7I3-F1
#
_cell.length_a   1.000
_cell.length_b   1.000
_cell.length_c   1.000
_cell.angle_alpha   90.00
_cell.angle_beta   90.00
_cell.angle_gamma   90.00
#
_symmetry.space_group_name_H-M   'P 1'
#
loop_
_entity.id
_entity.type
_entity.pdbx_description
1 polymer ?
#
loop_
_entity_poly.entity_id
_entity_poly.type
_entity_poly.pdbx_seq_one_letter_code
_entity_poly.pdbx_strand_id
1 'polypeptide(L)'
;VKRIVRTLHQNGFVHGDIRAANLLIDPASLNSDDVQVHLIDFDWGGRAGEVRYPIGLNSETVMRPKEVQGGKLILEAHDIEMISSLFA
;
A
#
# COMPACT_ATOMS: atom_id res chain seq x y z
N VAL A 1 -0.67 -10.26 -1.46
CA VAL A 1 -0.65 -8.76 -1.59
C VAL A 1 -1.50 -8.24 -2.74
N LYS A 2 -1.18 -8.49 -4.02
CA LYS A 2 -1.93 -7.97 -5.19
C LYS A 2 -3.46 -8.17 -5.11
N ARG A 3 -3.93 -9.33 -4.63
CA ARG A 3 -5.36 -9.63 -4.45
C ARG A 3 -6.04 -8.71 -3.43
N ILE A 4 -5.37 -8.41 -2.31
CA ILE A 4 -5.88 -7.54 -1.23
C ILE A 4 -6.05 -6.12 -1.77
N VAL A 5 -5.00 -5.61 -2.42
CA VAL A 5 -4.99 -4.24 -2.96
C VAL A 5 -5.98 -4.08 -4.11
N ARG A 6 -6.11 -5.09 -4.98
CA ARG A 6 -7.16 -5.11 -6.00
C ARG A 6 -8.56 -5.00 -5.39
N THR A 7 -8.80 -5.71 -4.27
CA THR A 7 -10.08 -5.64 -3.57
C THR A 7 -10.33 -4.24 -3.02
N LEU A 8 -9.29 -3.57 -2.50
CA LEU A 8 -9.36 -2.18 -2.03
C LEU A 8 -9.74 -1.23 -3.18
N HIS A 9 -9.01 -1.30 -4.30
CA HIS A 9 -9.23 -0.48 -5.49
C HIS A 9 -10.61 -0.70 -6.11
N GLN A 10 -11.07 -1.94 -6.22
CA GLN A 10 -12.42 -2.28 -6.72
C GLN A 10 -13.55 -1.67 -5.88
N ASN A 11 -13.28 -1.34 -4.61
CA ASN A 11 -14.23 -0.66 -3.73
C ASN A 11 -14.03 0.86 -3.68
N GLY A 12 -13.15 1.42 -4.54
CA GLY A 12 -12.89 2.85 -4.65
C GLY A 12 -11.97 3.41 -3.56
N PHE A 13 -11.13 2.58 -2.95
CA PHE A 13 -10.20 2.98 -1.90
C PHE A 13 -8.75 2.82 -2.36
N VAL A 14 -7.85 3.63 -1.82
CA VAL A 14 -6.38 3.54 -1.96
C VAL A 14 -5.73 3.46 -0.59
N HIS A 15 -4.55 2.86 -0.49
CA HIS A 15 -3.81 2.74 0.77
C HIS A 15 -2.72 3.81 0.91
N GLY A 16 -1.89 3.98 -0.12
CA GLY A 16 -0.83 4.98 -0.18
C GLY A 16 0.46 4.66 0.57
N ASP A 17 0.52 3.61 1.39
CA ASP A 17 1.72 3.23 2.16
C ASP A 17 1.98 1.73 2.14
N ILE A 18 1.91 1.12 0.96
CA ILE A 18 2.18 -0.32 0.82
C ILE A 18 3.68 -0.55 0.94
N ARG A 19 4.08 -1.29 1.97
CA ARG A 19 5.48 -1.66 2.23
C ARG A 19 5.52 -2.91 3.10
N ALA A 20 6.68 -3.56 3.16
CA ALA A 20 6.86 -4.79 3.94
C ALA A 20 6.48 -4.61 5.42
N ALA A 21 6.79 -3.44 6.01
CA ALA A 21 6.44 -3.13 7.39
C ALA A 21 4.92 -3.07 7.66
N ASN A 22 4.11 -2.85 6.62
CA ASN A 22 2.65 -2.74 6.71
C ASN A 22 1.95 -4.03 6.25
N LEU A 23 2.72 -5.13 6.10
CA LEU A 23 2.22 -6.45 5.78
C LEU A 23 2.49 -7.40 6.95
N LEU A 24 1.43 -7.98 7.51
CA LEU A 24 1.54 -9.04 8.51
C LEU A 24 1.33 -10.40 7.85
N ILE A 25 2.15 -11.37 8.24
CA ILE A 25 1.97 -12.77 7.87
C ILE A 25 1.31 -13.46 9.05
N ASP A 26 0.22 -14.20 8.80
CA ASP A 26 -0.42 -15.02 9.84
C ASP A 26 0.46 -16.24 10.16
N PRO A 27 1.03 -16.36 11.37
CA PRO A 27 1.88 -17.48 11.74
C PRO A 27 1.18 -18.84 11.63
N ALA A 28 -0.14 -18.89 11.83
CA ALA A 28 -0.92 -20.12 11.74
C ALA A 28 -0.99 -20.67 10.29
N SER A 29 -0.78 -19.80 9.31
CA SER A 29 -0.81 -20.15 7.88
C SER A 29 0.55 -20.58 7.31
N LEU A 30 1.64 -20.51 8.09
CA LEU A 30 3.00 -20.78 7.59
C LEU A 30 3.23 -22.23 7.13
N ASN A 31 2.45 -23.18 7.65
CA ASN A 31 2.52 -24.59 7.26
C ASN A 31 1.54 -24.96 6.12
N SER A 32 0.87 -23.95 5.52
CA SER A 32 -0.08 -24.09 4.43
C SER A 32 0.53 -23.58 3.12
N ASP A 33 0.12 -24.14 1.99
CA ASP A 33 0.48 -23.63 0.66
C ASP A 33 -0.14 -22.25 0.38
N ASP A 34 -1.20 -21.86 1.12
CA ASP A 34 -1.82 -20.55 1.07
C ASP A 34 -1.51 -19.76 2.35
N VAL A 35 -0.33 -19.13 2.37
CA VAL A 35 0.12 -18.22 3.43
C VAL A 35 -0.77 -16.97 3.42
N GLN A 36 -1.43 -16.71 4.56
CA GLN A 36 -2.31 -15.57 4.72
C GLN A 36 -1.49 -14.31 5.05
N VAL A 37 -1.83 -13.23 4.34
CA VAL A 37 -1.20 -11.92 4.48
C VAL A 37 -2.28 -10.89 4.78
N HIS A 38 -2.04 -10.05 5.77
CA HIS A 38 -2.92 -8.94 6.16
C HIS A 38 -2.22 -7.61 5.87
N LEU A 39 -2.94 -6.69 5.24
CA LEU A 39 -2.50 -5.30 5.05
C LEU A 39 -3.02 -4.47 6.23
N ILE A 40 -2.14 -3.70 6.86
CA ILE A 40 -2.43 -2.85 8.03
C ILE A 40 -1.95 -1.42 7.77
N ASP A 41 -2.19 -0.52 8.73
CA ASP A 41 -1.71 0.88 8.72
C ASP A 41 -2.38 1.75 7.63
N PHE A 42 -3.69 1.95 7.77
CA PHE A 42 -4.52 2.73 6.84
C PHE A 42 -4.56 4.24 7.15
N ASP A 43 -3.62 4.78 7.91
CA ASP A 43 -3.67 6.18 8.37
C ASP A 43 -3.68 7.21 7.22
N TRP A 44 -3.16 6.85 6.04
CA TRP A 44 -3.21 7.67 4.83
C TRP A 44 -4.28 7.20 3.83
N GLY A 45 -4.78 5.99 4.02
CA GLY A 45 -5.73 5.36 3.10
C GLY A 45 -7.11 5.98 3.17
N GLY A 46 -7.88 5.81 2.10
CA GLY A 46 -9.24 6.31 2.01
C GLY A 46 -9.76 6.30 0.58
N ARG A 47 -10.82 7.05 0.31
CA ARG A 47 -11.44 7.08 -1.02
C ARG A 47 -10.48 7.65 -2.06
N ALA A 48 -10.37 6.95 -3.19
CA ALA A 48 -9.58 7.41 -4.32
C ALA A 48 -10.07 8.79 -4.79
N GLY A 49 -9.15 9.73 -4.99
CA GLY A 49 -9.49 11.11 -5.36
C GLY A 49 -9.80 12.05 -4.18
N GLU A 50 -9.90 11.54 -2.95
CA GLU A 50 -10.16 12.36 -1.75
C GLU A 50 -8.94 12.49 -0.85
N VAL A 51 -8.22 11.38 -0.60
CA VAL A 51 -7.07 11.36 0.33
C VAL A 51 -5.77 11.84 -0.31
N ARG A 52 -4.93 12.47 0.51
CA ARG A 52 -3.67 13.10 0.10
C ARG A 52 -2.53 12.68 1.03
N TYR A 53 -1.33 12.63 0.48
CA TYR A 53 -0.13 12.40 1.29
C TYR A 53 0.13 13.53 2.29
N PRO A 54 0.69 13.24 3.47
CA PRO A 54 1.22 14.26 4.37
C PRO A 54 2.26 15.14 3.68
N ILE A 55 2.31 16.44 4.02
CA ILE A 55 3.28 17.37 3.42
C ILE A 55 4.72 16.93 3.66
N GLY A 56 5.03 16.41 4.84
CA GLY A 56 6.35 15.89 5.22
C GLY A 56 6.59 14.43 4.86
N LEU A 57 6.02 13.94 3.76
CA LEU A 57 6.21 12.55 3.32
C LEU A 57 7.69 12.24 3.10
N ASN A 58 8.18 11.18 3.75
CA ASN A 58 9.52 10.67 3.52
C ASN A 58 9.59 9.90 2.19
N SER A 59 10.35 10.44 1.24
CA SER A 59 10.69 9.83 -0.05
C SER A 59 12.20 9.59 -0.21
N GLU A 60 13.00 9.79 0.85
CA GLU A 60 14.46 9.64 0.81
C GLU A 60 14.89 8.25 1.27
N THR A 61 14.35 7.77 2.39
CA THR A 61 14.72 6.47 2.97
C THR A 61 13.64 5.41 2.80
N VAL A 62 12.43 5.82 2.40
CA VAL A 62 11.34 4.91 2.04
C VAL A 62 11.13 5.03 0.54
N MET A 63 11.18 3.89 -0.15
CA MET A 63 10.89 3.84 -1.58
C MET A 63 9.47 4.35 -1.83
N ARG A 64 9.35 5.31 -2.76
CA ARG A 64 8.07 5.84 -3.24
C ARG A 64 8.08 5.87 -4.77
N PRO A 65 6.92 5.64 -5.43
CA PRO A 65 6.73 5.95 -6.83
C PRO A 65 7.18 7.38 -7.16
N LYS A 66 7.74 7.61 -8.34
CA LYS A 66 8.35 8.90 -8.69
C LYS A 66 7.37 10.08 -8.62
N GLU A 67 6.09 9.84 -8.88
CA GLU A 67 5.04 10.88 -8.87
C GLU A 67 4.46 11.16 -7.48
N VAL A 68 4.85 10.39 -6.46
CA VAL A 68 4.39 10.58 -5.09
C VAL A 68 5.08 11.79 -4.46
N GLN A 69 4.27 12.74 -3.99
CA GLN A 69 4.72 13.95 -3.33
C GLN A 69 3.75 14.35 -2.21
N GLY A 70 4.27 14.97 -1.16
CA GLY A 70 3.44 15.51 -0.08
C GLY A 70 2.35 16.46 -0.57
N GLY A 71 1.15 16.34 0.00
CA GLY A 71 -0.04 17.13 -0.36
C GLY A 71 -0.72 16.73 -1.68
N LYS A 72 -0.13 15.84 -2.48
CA LYS A 72 -0.76 15.29 -3.68
C LYS A 72 -1.72 14.16 -3.32
N LEU A 73 -2.65 13.90 -4.23
CA LEU A 73 -3.60 12.80 -4.10
C LEU A 73 -2.85 11.46 -4.07
N ILE A 74 -3.42 10.52 -3.33
CA ILE A 74 -3.00 9.13 -3.36
C ILE A 74 -3.77 8.45 -4.49
N LEU A 75 -3.04 7.79 -5.40
CA LEU A 75 -3.58 7.15 -6.59
C LEU A 75 -3.39 5.64 -6.53
N GLU A 76 -4.28 4.88 -7.18
CA GLU A 76 -4.16 3.42 -7.28
C GLU A 76 -2.83 2.99 -7.92
N ALA A 77 -2.33 3.76 -8.89
CA ALA A 77 -1.03 3.54 -9.52
C ALA A 77 0.11 3.54 -8.51
N HIS A 78 0.04 4.39 -7.46
CA HIS A 78 1.06 4.44 -6.43
C HIS A 78 1.11 3.12 -5.64
N ASP A 79 -0.06 2.59 -5.27
CA ASP A 79 -0.16 1.30 -4.59
C ASP A 79 0.42 0.16 -5.46
N ILE A 80 0.13 0.18 -6.76
CA ILE A 80 0.61 -0.83 -7.71
C ILE A 80 2.14 -0.80 -7.87
N GLU A 81 2.73 0.39 -7.98
CA GLU A 81 4.18 0.56 -8.07
C GLU A 81 4.85 0.16 -6.75
N MET A 82 4.27 0.52 -5.60
CA MET A 82 4.74 0.07 -4.29
C MET A 82 4.72 -1.45 -4.16
N ILE A 83 3.66 -2.14 -4.60
CA ILE A 83 3.65 -3.60 -4.66
C ILE A 83 4.76 -4.14 -5.55
N SER A 84 4.98 -3.52 -6.71
CA SER A 84 5.95 -4.01 -7.70
C SER A 84 7.37 -3.95 -7.12
N SER A 85 7.71 -2.91 -6.37
CA SER A 85 8.99 -2.79 -5.68
C SER A 85 9.25 -3.82 -4.57
N LEU A 86 8.20 -4.41 -3.97
CA LEU A 86 8.35 -5.38 -2.88
C LEU A 86 8.86 -6.74 -3.36
N PHE A 87 8.71 -7.02 -4.65
CA PHE A 87 9.05 -8.30 -5.27
C PHE A 87 10.05 -8.13 -6.43
N ALA A 88 10.69 -6.95 -6.51
CA ALA A 88 11.71 -6.64 -7.50
C ALA A 88 13.10 -7.14 -7.07
#